data_AF-A0A2V4A485-F1
#
_entry.id   AF-A0A2V4A485-F1
#
_cell.length_a   1.000
_cell.length_b   1.000
_cell.length_c   1.000
_cell.angle_alpha   90.00
_cell.angle_beta   90.00
_cell.angle_gamma   90.00
#
_symmetry.space_group_name_H-M   'P 1'
#
loop_
_entity.id
_entity.type
_entity.pdbx_description
1 polymer ?
#
loop_
_entity_poly.entity_id
_entity_poly.type
_entity_poly.pdbx_seq_one_letter_code
_entity_poly.pdbx_strand_id
1 'polypeptide(L)'
;MKNCWEITKCGRQVNGENVKEMGVCPAALPNEFNGVHKGNAGGRFCWAINGTFCGGEINGTFAEKFITCLNCKVFKYVQDEEERYFNVTPAQAKLKR
;
A
#
# COMPACT_ATOMS: atom_id res chain seq x y z
N MET A 1 -8.80 11.24 2.17
CA MET A 1 -7.48 10.56 2.19
C MET A 1 -7.37 9.72 0.94
N LYS A 2 -6.20 9.71 0.30
CA LYS A 2 -5.98 9.00 -0.97
C LYS A 2 -5.28 7.66 -0.74
N ASN A 3 -5.72 6.63 -1.47
CA ASN A 3 -5.05 5.33 -1.57
C ASN A 3 -3.85 5.40 -2.52
N CYS A 4 -2.99 4.38 -2.48
CA CYS A 4 -1.76 4.34 -3.25
C CYS A 4 -2.00 4.58 -4.76
N TRP A 5 -3.01 3.94 -5.36
CA TRP A 5 -3.31 4.07 -6.78
C TRP A 5 -3.83 5.46 -7.16
N GLU A 6 -4.45 6.20 -6.25
CA GLU A 6 -4.91 7.58 -6.46
C GLU A 6 -3.75 8.58 -6.43
N ILE A 7 -2.68 8.28 -5.66
CA ILE A 7 -1.47 9.10 -5.54
C ILE A 7 -0.44 8.77 -6.64
N THR A 8 -0.28 7.48 -6.95
CA THR A 8 0.66 7.01 -7.97
C THR A 8 0.10 7.11 -9.36
N LYS A 9 -1.23 7.07 -9.51
CA LYS A 9 -1.92 6.96 -10.81
C LYS A 9 -1.41 5.76 -11.62
N CYS A 10 -1.15 4.63 -10.94
CA CYS A 10 -0.57 3.46 -11.59
C CYS A 10 -1.57 2.65 -12.45
N GLY A 11 -2.87 2.96 -12.39
CA GLY A 11 -3.88 2.31 -13.22
C GLY A 11 -4.19 0.85 -12.86
N ARG A 12 -3.70 0.34 -11.72
CA ARG A 12 -3.90 -1.06 -11.28
C ARG A 12 -4.97 -1.23 -10.20
N GLN A 13 -5.77 -0.21 -9.91
CA GLN A 13 -7.00 -0.36 -9.13
C GLN A 13 -8.00 -1.30 -9.82
N VAL A 14 -9.03 -1.76 -9.11
CA VAL A 14 -10.13 -2.52 -9.72
C VAL A 14 -10.71 -1.71 -10.90
N ASN A 15 -10.85 -2.35 -12.06
CA ASN A 15 -11.26 -1.73 -13.33
C ASN A 15 -10.32 -0.61 -13.86
N GLY A 16 -9.08 -0.55 -13.38
CA GLY A 16 -8.08 0.40 -13.87
C GLY A 16 -7.55 0.06 -15.28
N GLU A 17 -7.02 1.07 -15.96
CA GLU A 17 -6.53 0.97 -17.34
C GLU A 17 -5.43 -0.08 -17.53
N ASN A 18 -4.56 -0.26 -16.53
CA ASN A 18 -3.42 -1.19 -16.59
C ASN A 18 -3.76 -2.59 -16.06
N VAL A 19 -5.03 -2.86 -15.70
CA VAL A 19 -5.44 -4.18 -15.19
C VAL A 19 -5.31 -5.26 -16.24
N LYS A 20 -5.59 -4.96 -17.51
CA LYS A 20 -5.52 -5.96 -18.60
C LYS A 20 -4.10 -6.48 -18.84
N GLU A 21 -3.11 -5.61 -18.67
CA GLU A 21 -1.71 -5.91 -18.97
C GLU A 21 -0.93 -6.37 -17.73
N MET A 22 -1.14 -5.72 -16.59
CA MET A 22 -0.36 -5.96 -15.36
C MET A 22 -1.16 -6.65 -14.25
N GLY A 23 -2.43 -6.95 -14.47
CA GLY A 23 -3.35 -7.45 -13.44
C GLY A 23 -3.70 -6.41 -12.37
N VAL A 24 -4.72 -6.72 -11.57
CA VAL A 24 -5.15 -5.89 -10.44
C VAL A 24 -4.08 -5.90 -9.35
N CYS A 25 -3.79 -4.73 -8.78
CA CYS A 25 -2.87 -4.60 -7.65
C CYS A 25 -3.44 -5.32 -6.42
N PRO A 26 -2.66 -6.18 -5.73
CA PRO A 26 -3.11 -6.83 -4.49
C PRO A 26 -3.58 -5.85 -3.41
N ALA A 27 -2.99 -4.65 -3.34
CA ALA A 27 -3.42 -3.61 -2.40
C ALA A 27 -4.81 -3.03 -2.72
N ALA A 28 -5.31 -3.19 -3.95
CA ALA A 28 -6.64 -2.75 -4.36
C ALA A 28 -7.72 -3.85 -4.25
N LEU A 29 -7.33 -5.09 -3.94
CA LEU A 29 -8.24 -6.21 -3.72
C LEU A 29 -8.61 -6.35 -2.23
N PRO A 30 -9.81 -6.89 -1.91
CA PRO A 30 -10.20 -7.15 -0.52
C PRO A 30 -9.11 -7.93 0.24
N ASN A 31 -8.70 -7.42 1.39
CA ASN A 31 -7.67 -8.01 2.23
C ASN A 31 -7.87 -7.63 3.70
N GLU A 32 -7.07 -8.25 4.58
CA GLU A 32 -7.18 -8.08 6.03
C GLU A 32 -6.91 -6.64 6.53
N PHE A 33 -6.25 -5.80 5.71
CA PHE A 33 -5.88 -4.43 6.04
C PHE A 33 -6.92 -3.39 5.64
N ASN A 34 -8.11 -3.81 5.18
CA ASN A 34 -9.21 -2.89 4.92
C ASN A 34 -9.49 -2.01 6.15
N GLY A 35 -9.55 -0.69 5.94
CA GLY A 35 -9.74 0.31 6.98
C GLY A 35 -8.47 0.76 7.71
N VAL A 36 -7.31 0.10 7.50
CA VAL A 36 -6.04 0.56 8.08
C VAL A 36 -5.70 1.94 7.52
N HIS A 37 -5.38 2.87 8.43
CA HIS A 37 -5.21 4.29 8.12
C HIS A 37 -6.43 4.86 7.36
N LYS A 38 -7.65 4.41 7.67
CA LYS A 38 -8.87 4.86 6.97
C LYS A 38 -8.81 4.68 5.44
N GLY A 39 -7.98 3.76 4.97
CA GLY A 39 -7.82 3.42 3.56
C GLY A 39 -8.79 2.32 3.12
N ASN A 40 -8.98 2.20 1.81
CA ASN A 40 -9.74 1.09 1.23
C ASN A 40 -8.81 -0.09 0.95
N ALA A 41 -9.23 -1.30 1.31
CA ALA A 41 -8.41 -2.50 1.21
C ALA A 41 -7.00 -2.26 1.77
N GLY A 42 -5.96 -2.42 0.96
CA GLY A 42 -4.57 -2.17 1.32
C GLY A 42 -4.03 -0.82 0.87
N GLY A 43 -4.88 0.08 0.37
CA GLY A 43 -4.47 1.25 -0.37
C GLY A 43 -3.60 2.23 0.41
N ARG A 44 -3.81 2.37 1.73
CA ARG A 44 -2.96 3.17 2.63
C ARG A 44 -2.02 2.32 3.48
N PHE A 45 -1.78 1.08 3.06
CA PHE A 45 -0.90 0.13 3.73
C PHE A 45 -0.17 -0.79 2.73
N CYS A 46 0.07 -0.31 1.50
CA CYS A 46 0.54 -1.14 0.40
C CYS A 46 1.96 -1.69 0.60
N TRP A 47 2.78 -1.03 1.43
CA TRP A 47 4.12 -1.54 1.79
C TRP A 47 4.05 -2.87 2.56
N ALA A 48 2.94 -3.14 3.27
CA ALA A 48 2.73 -4.37 4.01
C ALA A 48 2.20 -5.55 3.16
N ILE A 49 1.90 -5.35 1.87
CA ILE A 49 1.25 -6.36 1.01
C ILE A 49 2.21 -6.84 -0.08
N ASN A 50 2.44 -8.15 -0.21
CA ASN A 50 3.30 -8.69 -1.28
C ASN A 50 2.69 -8.51 -2.68
N GLY A 51 3.54 -8.49 -3.71
CA GLY A 51 3.10 -8.34 -5.10
C GLY A 51 2.65 -6.92 -5.50
N THR A 52 2.86 -5.93 -4.63
CA THR A 52 2.67 -4.51 -4.98
C THR A 52 3.90 -3.98 -5.71
N PHE A 53 3.70 -3.36 -6.87
CA PHE A 53 4.78 -2.73 -7.63
C PHE A 53 5.08 -1.33 -7.07
N CYS A 54 6.22 -1.18 -6.41
CA CYS A 54 6.83 0.12 -6.13
C CYS A 54 8.16 0.15 -6.89
N GLY A 55 8.31 1.02 -7.89
CA GLY A 55 9.60 1.21 -8.58
C GLY A 55 9.96 0.20 -9.67
N GLY A 56 9.04 -0.68 -10.11
CA GLY A 56 9.26 -1.52 -11.30
C GLY A 56 9.81 -2.92 -11.05
N GLU A 57 10.10 -3.32 -9.81
CA GLU A 57 10.62 -4.65 -9.49
C GLU A 57 9.80 -5.34 -8.38
N ILE A 58 9.56 -6.65 -8.54
CA ILE A 58 9.00 -7.51 -7.49
C ILE A 58 10.18 -7.99 -6.63
N ASN A 59 10.69 -7.13 -5.74
CA ASN A 59 11.86 -7.48 -4.95
C ASN A 59 11.50 -7.99 -3.54
N GLY A 60 11.98 -9.21 -3.28
CA GLY A 60 12.58 -9.58 -2.00
C GLY A 60 11.67 -9.79 -0.80
N THR A 61 12.34 -10.05 0.32
CA THR A 61 11.76 -10.14 1.66
C THR A 61 11.10 -8.81 2.09
N PHE A 62 10.25 -8.84 3.12
CA PHE A 62 9.62 -7.62 3.66
C PHE A 62 10.64 -6.50 3.96
N ALA A 63 11.84 -6.84 4.45
CA ALA A 63 12.87 -5.88 4.80
C ALA A 63 13.40 -5.08 3.59
N GLU A 64 13.71 -5.77 2.49
CA GLU A 64 14.20 -5.14 1.25
C GLU A 64 13.14 -4.23 0.65
N LYS A 65 11.89 -4.70 0.61
CA LYS A 65 10.75 -3.91 0.17
C LYS A 65 10.52 -2.69 1.06
N PHE A 66 10.67 -2.84 2.38
CA PHE A 66 10.43 -1.77 3.34
C PHE A 66 11.39 -0.60 3.14
N ILE A 67 12.68 -0.88 2.90
CA ILE A 67 13.69 0.15 2.62
C ILE A 67 13.29 1.01 1.42
N THR A 68 12.85 0.39 0.32
CA THR A 68 12.35 1.11 -0.86
C THR A 68 11.10 1.92 -0.52
N CYS A 69 10.22 1.38 0.32
CA CYS A 69 8.99 2.05 0.74
C CYS A 69 9.23 3.26 1.63
N LEU A 70 10.32 3.34 2.40
CA LEU A 70 10.67 4.54 3.18
C LEU A 70 10.82 5.80 2.30
N ASN A 71 11.18 5.62 1.03
CA ASN A 71 11.28 6.70 0.05
C ASN A 71 10.03 6.86 -0.82
N CYS A 72 9.03 6.00 -0.68
CA CYS A 72 7.80 6.06 -1.46
C CYS A 72 6.93 7.24 -1.04
N LYS A 73 6.44 8.02 -2.02
CA LYS A 73 5.52 9.13 -1.78
C LYS A 73 4.25 8.74 -1.03
N VAL A 74 3.75 7.51 -1.23
CA VAL A 74 2.57 7.01 -0.53
C VAL A 74 2.88 6.77 0.94
N PHE A 75 4.04 6.17 1.25
CA PHE A 75 4.45 5.92 2.63
C PHE A 75 4.57 7.23 3.41
N LYS A 76 5.30 8.21 2.85
CA LYS A 76 5.47 9.54 3.45
C LYS A 76 4.12 10.25 3.62
N TYR A 77 3.28 10.25 2.59
CA TYR A 77 1.93 10.82 2.67
C TYR A 77 1.08 10.22 3.79
N VAL A 78 1.12 8.89 3.98
CA VAL A 78 0.36 8.24 5.06
C VAL A 78 0.97 8.52 6.42
N GLN A 79 2.30 8.51 6.52
CA GLN A 79 3.02 8.84 7.75
C GLN A 79 2.69 10.25 8.24
N ASP A 80 2.71 11.23 7.32
CA ASP A 80 2.43 12.64 7.63
C ASP A 80 0.96 12.85 8.05
N GLU A 81 0.00 12.15 7.43
CA GLU A 81 -1.42 12.27 7.78
C GLU A 81 -1.83 11.56 9.08
N GLU A 82 -1.20 10.43 9.42
CA GLU A 82 -1.60 9.60 10.56
C GLU A 82 -0.84 9.94 11.86
N GLU A 83 0.35 10.53 11.76
CA GLU A 83 1.20 10.94 12.90
C GLU A 83 1.32 9.84 13.98
N ARG A 84 0.78 10.08 15.19
CA ARG A 84 0.82 9.16 16.34
C ARG A 84 -0.02 7.89 16.13
N TYR A 85 -0.91 7.88 15.14
CA TYR A 85 -1.74 6.72 14.80
C TYR A 85 -1.15 5.89 13.66
N PHE A 86 0.01 6.29 13.13
CA PHE A 86 0.68 5.59 12.05
C PHE A 86 1.15 4.19 12.49
N ASN A 87 0.63 3.16 11.81
CA ASN A 87 1.07 1.78 11.96
C ASN A 87 2.01 1.45 10.81
N VAL A 88 3.21 0.99 11.11
CA VAL A 88 4.23 0.66 10.12
C VAL A 88 4.13 -0.79 9.71
N THR A 89 3.89 -1.69 10.67
CA THR A 89 3.91 -3.14 10.47
C THR A 89 2.53 -3.77 10.64
N PRO A 90 2.25 -4.93 10.00
CA PRO A 90 1.02 -5.68 10.22
C PRO A 90 0.73 -5.98 11.70
N ALA A 91 1.76 -6.22 12.51
CA ALA A 91 1.61 -6.45 13.94
C ALA A 91 1.01 -5.24 14.65
N GLN A 92 1.49 -4.03 14.35
CA GLN A 92 0.93 -2.79 14.93
C GLN A 92 -0.52 -2.56 14.51
N ALA A 93 -0.86 -2.85 13.25
CA ALA A 93 -2.22 -2.70 12.74
C ALA A 93 -3.22 -3.69 13.36
N LYS A 94 -2.76 -4.87 13.77
CA LYS A 94 -3.59 -5.90 14.44
C LYS A 94 -3.79 -5.64 15.93
N LEU A 95 -2.84 -4.99 16.59
CA LEU A 95 -2.88 -4.70 18.03
C LEU A 95 -3.87 -3.58 18.43
N LYS A 96 -4.37 -2.81 17.45
CA LYS A 96 -5.29 -1.67 17.68
C LYS A 96 -6.72 -1.92 17.16
N ARG A 97 -7.07 -3.17 16.85
CA ARG A 97 -8.42 -3.59 16.45
C ARG A 97 -9.25 -4.08 17.63
#